data_AF-A0A0W0ZGK7-F1
#
_entry.id   AF-A0A0W0ZGK7-F1
#
_cell.length_a   1.000
_cell.length_b   1.000
_cell.length_c   1.000
_cell.angle_alpha   90.00
_cell.angle_beta   90.00
_cell.angle_gamma   90.00
#
_symmetry.space_group_name_H-M   'P 1'
#
loop_
_entity.id
_entity.type
_entity.pdbx_description
1 polymer ?
#
loop_
_entity_poly.entity_id
_entity_poly.type
_entity_poly.pdbx_seq_one_letter_code
_entity_poly.pdbx_strand_id
1 'polypeptide(L)'
;MKNRLFTLLIAFTTPLIASDLGRNTYEITCKTCHAPPFAKRMHAPAAFDKKAWSIRFNKAEIESKDHPDQFKTAIDYLFYKASIGKGLMPHGGLCKEADVPHKNCSDKAIKEAIYYMANITIDN
;
A
#
# COMPACT_ATOMS: atom_id res chain seq x y z
N MET A 1 37.09 -8.26 -42.66
CA MET A 1 35.92 -9.09 -42.27
C MET A 1 35.36 -8.51 -40.97
N LYS A 2 34.11 -8.03 -40.97
CA LYS A 2 33.46 -7.37 -39.82
C LYS A 2 32.87 -8.44 -38.88
N ASN A 3 33.49 -8.66 -37.72
CA ASN A 3 32.89 -9.48 -36.66
C ASN A 3 31.78 -8.68 -35.98
N ARG A 4 30.52 -9.06 -36.24
CA ARG A 4 29.35 -8.50 -35.55
C ARG A 4 29.20 -9.22 -34.21
N LEU A 5 29.52 -8.52 -33.13
CA LEU A 5 29.23 -8.94 -31.77
C LEU A 5 27.73 -8.77 -31.54
N PHE A 6 26.99 -9.89 -31.48
CA PHE A 6 25.58 -9.90 -31.09
C PHE A 6 25.49 -9.87 -29.57
N THR A 7 25.23 -8.70 -29.00
CA THR A 7 24.89 -8.57 -27.58
C THR A 7 23.44 -8.98 -27.39
N LEU A 8 23.21 -10.16 -26.82
CA LEU A 8 21.89 -10.67 -26.45
C LEU A 8 21.38 -9.88 -25.23
N LEU A 9 20.51 -8.89 -25.45
CA LEU A 9 19.82 -8.18 -24.38
C LEU A 9 18.68 -9.07 -23.85
N ILE A 10 18.93 -9.82 -22.79
CA ILE A 10 17.87 -10.49 -22.03
C ILE A 10 17.20 -9.41 -21.18
N ALA A 11 16.08 -8.88 -21.66
CA ALA A 11 15.18 -8.07 -20.84
C ALA A 11 14.54 -9.00 -19.80
N PHE A 12 15.04 -8.94 -18.56
CA PHE A 12 14.38 -9.57 -17.43
C PHE A 12 13.09 -8.79 -17.13
N THR A 13 11.99 -9.18 -17.76
CA THR A 13 10.65 -8.78 -17.30
C THR A 13 10.26 -9.72 -16.17
N THR A 14 10.80 -9.50 -14.96
CA THR A 14 10.20 -10.11 -13.76
C THR A 14 8.86 -9.43 -13.52
N PRO A 15 7.72 -10.13 -13.57
CA PRO A 15 6.47 -9.57 -13.10
C PRO A 15 6.68 -9.21 -11.63
N LEU A 16 6.62 -7.91 -11.35
CA LEU A 16 6.91 -7.35 -10.05
C LEU A 16 5.85 -7.87 -9.08
N ILE A 17 6.22 -8.89 -8.31
CA ILE A 17 5.44 -9.41 -7.18
C ILE A 17 5.03 -8.18 -6.37
N ALA A 18 3.72 -7.97 -6.15
CA ALA A 18 3.25 -6.99 -5.18
C ALA A 18 4.12 -7.14 -3.94
N SER A 19 4.92 -6.12 -3.62
CA SER A 19 6.15 -6.30 -2.84
C SER A 19 5.90 -7.21 -1.65
N ASP A 20 6.77 -8.20 -1.42
CA ASP A 20 6.67 -9.06 -0.25
C ASP A 20 6.52 -8.23 1.03
N LEU A 21 7.09 -7.02 1.03
CA LEU A 21 6.93 -6.01 2.07
C LEU A 21 5.47 -5.58 2.29
N GLY A 22 4.74 -5.13 1.26
CA GLY A 22 3.35 -4.68 1.41
C GLY A 22 2.41 -5.80 1.89
N ARG A 23 2.59 -7.01 1.35
CA ARG A 23 1.86 -8.20 1.80
C ARG A 23 2.17 -8.53 3.27
N ASN A 24 3.44 -8.58 3.64
CA ASN A 24 3.85 -8.92 5.01
C ASN A 24 3.37 -7.88 6.02
N THR A 25 3.45 -6.59 5.68
CA THR A 25 2.92 -5.52 6.53
C THR A 25 1.41 -5.59 6.65
N TYR A 26 0.68 -5.93 5.58
CA TYR A 26 -0.76 -6.20 5.68
C TYR A 26 -1.06 -7.33 6.66
N GLU A 27 -0.38 -8.47 6.52
CA GLU A 27 -0.60 -9.66 7.34
C GLU A 27 -0.35 -9.40 8.84
N ILE A 28 0.69 -8.63 9.16
CA ILE A 28 1.07 -8.32 10.54
C ILE A 28 0.19 -7.23 11.15
N THR A 29 -0.07 -6.16 10.39
CA THR A 29 -0.59 -4.90 10.95
C THR A 29 -2.05 -4.66 10.58
N CYS A 30 -2.41 -4.88 9.32
CA CYS A 30 -3.67 -4.36 8.76
C CYS A 30 -4.81 -5.39 8.76
N LYS A 31 -4.46 -6.68 8.64
CA LYS A 31 -5.39 -7.78 8.38
C LYS A 31 -6.52 -7.91 9.40
N THR A 32 -6.22 -7.71 10.68
CA THR A 32 -7.20 -7.81 11.78
C THR A 32 -8.43 -6.94 11.54
N CYS A 33 -8.25 -5.77 10.92
CA CYS A 33 -9.33 -4.84 10.63
C CYS A 33 -9.77 -4.88 9.17
N HIS A 34 -8.83 -5.06 8.24
CA HIS A 34 -9.11 -4.91 6.81
C HIS A 34 -9.44 -6.22 6.10
N ALA A 35 -9.24 -7.40 6.70
CA ALA A 35 -9.65 -8.64 6.02
C ALA A 35 -11.16 -8.63 5.75
N PRO A 36 -11.63 -9.13 4.58
CA PRO A 36 -13.05 -9.15 4.23
C PRO A 36 -14.02 -9.63 5.33
N PRO A 37 -13.73 -10.70 6.12
CA PRO A 37 -14.65 -11.15 7.18
C PRO A 37 -14.76 -10.21 8.39
N PHE A 38 -13.82 -9.26 8.56
CA PHE A 38 -13.78 -8.35 9.72
C PHE A 38 -14.12 -6.90 9.34
N ALA A 39 -13.76 -6.48 8.12
CA ALA A 39 -13.84 -5.11 7.65
C ALA A 39 -15.19 -4.44 7.86
N LYS A 40 -16.30 -5.15 7.56
CA LYS A 40 -17.65 -4.61 7.75
C LYS A 40 -17.92 -4.22 9.21
N ARG A 41 -17.52 -5.05 10.17
CA ARG A 41 -17.72 -4.78 11.62
C ARG A 41 -16.77 -3.72 12.14
N MET A 42 -15.57 -3.63 11.57
CA MET A 42 -14.57 -2.62 11.92
C MET A 42 -14.78 -1.28 11.21
N HIS A 43 -15.82 -1.17 10.38
CA HIS A 43 -16.09 -0.01 9.52
C HIS A 43 -14.88 0.37 8.64
N ALA A 44 -14.07 -0.62 8.27
CA ALA A 44 -12.87 -0.47 7.46
C ALA A 44 -13.16 -0.81 5.99
N PRO A 45 -12.43 -0.26 5.01
CA PRO A 45 -12.44 -0.82 3.66
C PRO A 45 -11.90 -2.25 3.69
N ALA A 46 -12.69 -3.20 3.17
CA ALA A 46 -12.22 -4.55 2.99
C ALA A 46 -11.03 -4.56 2.02
N ALA A 47 -9.96 -5.26 2.37
CA ALA A 47 -8.87 -5.56 1.46
C ALA A 47 -9.44 -6.24 0.21
N PHE A 48 -8.93 -5.81 -0.94
CA PHE A 48 -9.29 -6.28 -2.27
C PHE A 48 -10.72 -5.93 -2.73
N ASP A 49 -11.48 -5.12 -1.98
CA ASP A 49 -12.71 -4.49 -2.48
C ASP A 49 -12.35 -3.33 -3.43
N LYS A 50 -12.27 -3.64 -4.72
CA LYS A 50 -11.89 -2.69 -5.77
C LYS A 50 -12.73 -1.41 -5.74
N LYS A 51 -14.03 -1.50 -5.46
CA LYS A 51 -14.92 -0.34 -5.44
C LYS A 51 -14.63 0.54 -4.23
N ALA A 52 -14.51 -0.07 -3.05
CA ALA A 52 -14.20 0.66 -1.82
C ALA A 52 -12.85 1.38 -1.90
N TRP A 53 -11.83 0.73 -2.46
CA TRP A 53 -10.50 1.32 -2.62
C TRP A 53 -10.45 2.37 -3.72
N SER A 54 -11.09 2.15 -4.88
CA SER A 54 -11.18 3.17 -5.95
C SER A 54 -11.79 4.48 -5.45
N ILE A 55 -12.88 4.44 -4.68
CA ILE A 55 -13.49 5.65 -4.09
C ILE A 55 -12.49 6.41 -3.22
N ARG A 56 -11.67 5.69 -2.44
CA ARG A 56 -10.69 6.27 -1.51
C ARG A 56 -9.51 6.87 -2.26
N PHE A 57 -9.00 6.19 -3.28
CA PHE A 57 -7.92 6.70 -4.12
C PHE A 57 -8.37 7.93 -4.92
N ASN A 58 -9.58 7.93 -5.50
CA ASN A 58 -10.11 9.10 -6.20
C ASN A 58 -10.23 10.31 -5.27
N LYS A 59 -10.74 10.10 -4.04
CA LYS A 59 -10.79 11.16 -3.04
C LYS A 59 -9.38 11.65 -2.69
N ALA A 60 -8.45 10.73 -2.47
CA ALA A 60 -7.08 11.08 -2.11
C ALA A 60 -6.35 11.83 -3.23
N GLU A 61 -6.66 11.53 -4.49
CA GLU A 61 -6.13 12.26 -5.65
C GLU A 61 -6.63 13.71 -5.66
N ILE A 62 -7.92 13.94 -5.40
CA ILE A 62 -8.48 15.28 -5.26
C ILE A 62 -7.76 16.03 -4.12
N GLU A 63 -7.63 15.42 -2.95
CA GLU A 63 -6.98 16.04 -1.79
C GLU A 63 -5.50 16.36 -2.07
N SER A 64 -4.80 15.54 -2.85
CA SER A 64 -3.42 15.83 -3.28
C SER A 64 -3.31 16.98 -4.28
N LYS A 65 -4.34 17.21 -5.09
CA LYS A 65 -4.42 18.36 -6.01
C LYS A 65 -4.77 19.65 -5.28
N ASP A 66 -5.63 19.57 -4.28
CA ASP A 66 -6.07 20.71 -3.48
C ASP A 66 -5.01 21.16 -2.45
N HIS A 67 -4.16 20.24 -2.01
CA HIS A 67 -3.11 20.47 -1.01
C HIS A 67 -1.73 19.90 -1.42
N PRO A 68 -1.15 20.39 -2.54
CA PRO A 68 0.06 19.81 -3.13
C PRO A 68 1.34 20.04 -2.29
N ASP A 69 1.31 21.01 -1.37
CA ASP A 69 2.37 21.28 -0.38
C ASP A 69 2.42 20.21 0.73
N GLN A 70 1.28 19.57 1.01
CA GLN A 70 1.15 18.54 2.04
C GLN A 70 1.18 17.12 1.47
N PHE A 71 0.52 16.90 0.33
CA PHE A 71 0.38 15.58 -0.28
C PHE A 71 0.79 15.62 -1.74
N LYS A 72 1.96 15.10 -2.06
CA LYS A 72 2.46 15.05 -3.45
C LYS A 72 1.66 14.09 -4.31
N THR A 73 1.11 13.04 -3.69
CA THR A 73 0.38 11.96 -4.36
C THR A 73 -0.81 11.51 -3.52
N ALA A 74 -1.75 10.79 -4.15
CA ALA A 74 -2.87 10.17 -3.45
C ALA A 74 -2.41 9.22 -2.32
N ILE A 75 -1.31 8.50 -2.51
CA ILE A 75 -0.80 7.60 -1.46
C ILE A 75 -0.24 8.37 -0.26
N ASP A 76 0.31 9.58 -0.44
CA ASP A 76 0.78 10.41 0.67
C ASP A 76 -0.39 10.81 1.58
N TYR A 77 -1.53 11.18 0.99
CA TYR A 77 -2.75 11.46 1.74
C TYR A 77 -3.26 10.23 2.49
N LEU A 78 -3.37 9.08 1.81
CA LEU A 78 -3.86 7.85 2.44
C LEU A 78 -2.93 7.38 3.56
N PHE A 79 -1.61 7.47 3.35
CA PHE A 79 -0.61 7.19 4.37
C PHE A 79 -0.73 8.13 5.56
N TYR A 80 -0.90 9.43 5.33
CA TYR A 80 -1.14 10.40 6.40
C TYR A 80 -2.40 10.03 7.20
N LYS A 81 -3.51 9.69 6.53
CA LYS A 81 -4.73 9.22 7.22
C LYS A 81 -4.48 7.95 8.03
N ALA A 82 -3.63 7.04 7.54
CA ALA A 82 -3.21 5.84 8.27
C ALA A 82 -2.37 6.18 9.51
N SER A 83 -1.43 7.13 9.40
CA SER A 83 -0.54 7.50 10.51
C SER A 83 -1.28 8.19 11.65
N ILE A 84 -2.22 9.09 11.34
CA ILE A 84 -3.02 9.79 12.36
C ILE A 84 -4.27 9.03 12.82
N GLY A 85 -4.53 7.83 12.28
CA GLY A 85 -5.76 7.10 12.58
C GLY A 85 -7.02 7.76 11.98
N LYS A 86 -8.11 7.00 11.90
CA LYS A 86 -9.40 7.51 11.42
C LYS A 86 -10.55 6.62 11.90
N GLY A 87 -11.47 7.18 12.68
CA GLY A 87 -12.58 6.41 13.25
C GLY A 87 -12.05 5.32 14.18
N LEU A 88 -12.37 4.06 13.89
CA LEU A 88 -11.89 2.90 14.64
C LEU A 88 -10.47 2.46 14.25
N MET A 89 -9.87 3.06 13.22
CA MET A 89 -8.49 2.76 12.85
C MET A 89 -7.52 3.48 13.79
N PRO A 90 -6.72 2.75 14.58
CA PRO A 90 -5.72 3.34 15.47
C PRO A 90 -4.57 3.98 14.70
N HIS A 91 -3.85 4.88 15.37
CA HIS A 91 -2.65 5.52 14.82
C HIS A 91 -1.65 4.47 14.30
N GLY A 92 -1.21 4.63 13.05
CA GLY A 92 -0.24 3.72 12.42
C GLY A 92 -0.68 2.26 12.30
N GLY A 93 -1.97 1.96 12.49
CA GLY A 93 -2.50 0.59 12.42
C GLY A 93 -1.97 -0.36 13.50
N LEU A 94 -1.45 0.16 14.62
CA LEU A 94 -0.78 -0.62 15.69
C LEU A 94 0.52 -1.32 15.28
N CYS A 95 1.18 -0.90 14.19
CA CYS A 95 2.40 -1.57 13.74
C CYS A 95 3.50 -1.57 14.81
N LYS A 96 3.71 -0.44 15.50
CA LYS A 96 4.76 -0.31 16.52
C LYS A 96 4.42 -1.06 17.80
N GLU A 97 3.14 -1.29 18.03
CA GLU A 97 2.56 -1.93 19.20
C GLU A 97 2.46 -3.46 19.04
N ALA A 98 2.48 -3.98 17.81
CA ALA A 98 2.43 -5.42 17.55
C ALA A 98 3.67 -6.15 18.10
N ASP A 99 3.50 -7.08 19.04
CA ASP A 99 4.61 -7.87 19.61
C ASP A 99 4.97 -9.05 18.69
N VAL A 100 5.56 -8.74 17.54
CA VAL A 100 6.00 -9.73 16.55
C VAL A 100 7.43 -9.44 16.06
N PRO A 101 8.27 -10.47 15.90
CA PRO A 101 9.63 -10.29 15.41
C PRO A 101 9.64 -9.83 13.95
N HIS A 102 10.68 -9.08 13.57
CA HIS A 102 10.92 -8.63 12.18
C HIS A 102 9.80 -7.76 11.56
N LYS A 103 8.93 -7.15 12.36
CA LYS A 103 7.93 -6.20 11.85
C LYS A 103 8.60 -5.00 11.18
N ASN A 104 8.08 -4.61 10.01
CA ASN A 104 8.52 -3.40 9.31
C ASN A 104 7.42 -2.35 9.33
N CYS A 105 7.65 -1.30 10.13
CA CYS A 105 6.74 -0.17 10.31
C CYS A 105 7.23 1.11 9.63
N SER A 106 8.10 0.98 8.62
CA SER A 106 8.52 2.13 7.81
C SER A 106 7.35 2.67 6.99
N ASP A 107 7.41 3.96 6.65
CA ASP A 107 6.43 4.62 5.79
C ASP A 107 6.24 3.88 4.47
N LYS A 108 7.34 3.39 3.89
CA LYS A 108 7.32 2.57 2.67
C LYS A 108 6.48 1.31 2.86
N ALA A 109 6.67 0.60 3.96
CA ALA A 109 5.95 -0.64 4.26
C ALA A 109 4.44 -0.41 4.40
N ILE A 110 4.04 0.66 5.10
CA ILE A 110 2.63 1.02 5.25
C ILE A 110 2.01 1.46 3.91
N LYS A 111 2.73 2.25 3.11
CA LYS A 111 2.28 2.66 1.77
C LYS A 111 2.09 1.46 0.85
N GLU A 112 3.03 0.52 0.83
CA GLU A 112 2.92 -0.71 0.05
C GLU A 112 1.80 -1.63 0.56
N ALA A 113 1.53 -1.66 1.87
CA ALA A 113 0.38 -2.38 2.41
C ALA A 113 -0.96 -1.77 1.97
N ILE A 114 -1.05 -0.43 1.87
CA ILE A 114 -2.23 0.25 1.31
C ILE A 114 -2.43 -0.14 -0.15
N TYR A 115 -1.37 -0.11 -0.97
CA TYR A 115 -1.44 -0.54 -2.36
C TYR A 115 -1.80 -2.02 -2.50
N TYR A 116 -1.23 -2.88 -1.65
CA TYR A 116 -1.56 -4.30 -1.58
C TYR A 116 -3.06 -4.52 -1.30
N MET A 117 -3.60 -3.88 -0.25
CA MET A 117 -5.04 -3.96 0.05
C MET A 117 -5.91 -3.39 -1.07
N ALA A 118 -5.45 -2.37 -1.80
CA ALA A 118 -6.15 -1.80 -2.94
C ALA A 118 -6.05 -2.66 -4.22
N ASN A 119 -5.23 -3.71 -4.21
CA ASN A 119 -4.89 -4.52 -5.38
C ASN A 119 -4.32 -3.67 -6.53
N ILE A 120 -3.45 -2.72 -6.20
CA ILE A 120 -2.72 -1.86 -7.14
C ILE A 120 -1.26 -2.29 -7.13
N THR A 121 -0.71 -2.58 -8.32
CA THR A 121 0.73 -2.82 -8.50
C THR A 121 1.42 -1.47 -8.70
N ILE A 122 2.55 -1.27 -8.02
CA ILE A 122 3.42 -0.12 -8.25
C ILE A 122 4.44 -0.56 -9.30
N ASP A 123 4.31 -0.07 -10.53
CA ASP A 123 5.39 -0.20 -11.50
C ASP A 123 6.44 0.85 -11.12
N ASN A 124 7.63 0.41 -10.70
CA ASN A 124 8.76 1.29 -10.42
C ASN A 124 9.47 1.70 -11.71
#